data_AF-A0A0F9W728-F1
#
_entry.id   AF-A0A0F9W728-F1
#
_cell.length_a   1.000
_cell.length_b   1.000
_cell.length_c   1.000
_cell.angle_alpha   90.00
_cell.angle_beta   90.00
_cell.angle_gamma   90.00
#
_symmetry.space_group_name_H-M   'P 1'
#
loop_
_entity.id
_entity.type
_entity.pdbx_description
1 polymer ?
#
loop_
_entity_poly.entity_id
_entity_poly.type
_entity_poly.pdbx_seq_one_letter_code
_entity_poly.pdbx_strand_id
1 'polypeptide(L)'
;MTDLGHLAGWIGFGFGFGVAPPQLIRMIKTGKSNDVSLTTYVFLFIMMTGYLIHAIYISAPVFIASQIWGLAFNGTILIILVRRKLKYG
;
A
#
# COMPACT_ATOMS: atom_id res chain seq x y z
N MET A 1 -0.64 -9.00 25.71
CA MET A 1 -1.53 -8.09 24.97
C MET A 1 -2.93 -8.69 25.03
N THR A 2 -3.94 -7.90 25.40
CA THR A 2 -5.32 -8.38 25.53
C THR A 2 -5.86 -8.88 24.18
N ASP A 3 -6.72 -9.88 24.22
CA ASP A 3 -7.38 -10.52 23.07
C ASP A 3 -8.01 -9.49 22.10
N LEU A 4 -8.56 -8.41 22.66
CA LEU A 4 -9.16 -7.30 21.93
C LEU A 4 -8.17 -6.55 21.00
N GLY A 5 -6.91 -6.39 21.41
CA GLY A 5 -5.89 -5.70 20.61
C GLY A 5 -5.49 -6.49 19.36
N HIS A 6 -5.42 -7.81 19.47
CA HIS A 6 -5.19 -8.69 18.32
C HIS A 6 -6.38 -8.67 17.36
N LEU A 7 -7.61 -8.75 17.89
CA LEU A 7 -8.82 -8.70 17.07
C LEU A 7 -8.97 -7.37 16.33
N ALA A 8 -8.77 -6.24 17.02
CA ALA A 8 -8.83 -4.91 16.42
C ALA A 8 -7.77 -4.73 15.32
N GLY A 9 -6.57 -5.27 15.52
CA GLY A 9 -5.52 -5.27 14.50
C GLY A 9 -5.95 -6.00 13.22
N TRP A 10 -6.49 -7.21 13.35
CA TRP A 10 -6.93 -8.00 12.20
C TRP A 10 -8.14 -7.40 11.49
N ILE A 11 -9.06 -6.77 12.21
CA ILE A 11 -10.15 -5.98 11.62
C ILE A 11 -9.59 -4.81 10.81
N GLY A 12 -8.63 -4.07 11.38
CA GLY A 12 -7.94 -2.98 10.69
C GLY A 12 -7.23 -3.45 9.40
N PHE A 13 -6.58 -4.61 9.45
CA PHE A 13 -5.98 -5.25 8.28
C PHE A 13 -7.03 -5.58 7.20
N GLY A 14 -8.18 -6.15 7.59
CA GLY A 14 -9.29 -6.42 6.69
C GLY A 14 -9.85 -5.18 5.99
N PHE A 15 -9.99 -4.06 6.72
CA PHE A 15 -10.35 -2.77 6.12
C PHE A 15 -9.27 -2.27 5.16
N GLY A 16 -7.99 -2.36 5.54
CA GLY A 16 -6.87 -2.00 4.66
C GLY A 16 -6.85 -2.81 3.36
N PHE A 17 -7.27 -4.06 3.42
CA PHE A 17 -7.48 -4.93 2.26
C PHE A 17 -8.51 -4.39 1.27
N GLY A 18 -9.56 -3.72 1.75
CA GLY A 18 -10.63 -3.17 0.91
C GLY A 18 -10.31 -1.81 0.27
N VAL A 19 -9.37 -1.04 0.81
CA VAL A 19 -9.13 0.36 0.40
C VAL A 19 -8.12 0.49 -0.75
N ALA A 20 -7.08 -0.34 -0.78
CA ALA A 20 -6.04 -0.27 -1.81
C ALA A 20 -6.45 -0.80 -3.20
N PRO A 21 -7.22 -1.91 -3.33
CA PRO A 21 -7.60 -2.46 -4.63
C PRO A 21 -8.45 -1.55 -5.52
N PRO A 22 -9.44 -0.78 -5.02
CA PRO A 22 -10.27 0.10 -5.86
C PRO A 22 -9.45 1.09 -6.70
N GLN A 23 -8.38 1.66 -6.15
CA GLN A 23 -7.53 2.61 -6.85
C GLN A 23 -6.76 1.94 -8.00
N LEU A 24 -6.18 0.77 -7.73
CA LEU A 24 -5.49 -0.04 -8.75
C LEU A 24 -6.47 -0.46 -9.87
N ILE A 25 -7.64 -0.96 -9.48
CA ILE A 25 -8.70 -1.37 -10.42
C ILE A 25 -9.14 -0.17 -11.28
N ARG A 26 -9.33 1.01 -10.70
CA ARG A 26 -9.68 2.23 -11.44
C ARG A 26 -8.62 2.55 -12.48
N MET A 27 -7.34 2.52 -12.10
CA MET A 27 -6.24 2.86 -13.02
C MET A 27 -6.08 1.88 -14.18
N ILE A 28 -6.35 0.58 -13.93
CA ILE A 28 -6.36 -0.46 -14.96
C ILE A 28 -7.55 -0.28 -15.89
N LYS A 29 -8.77 -0.13 -15.34
CA LYS A 29 -10.01 -0.01 -16.13
C LYS A 29 -10.09 1.27 -16.97
N THR A 30 -9.67 2.39 -16.40
CA THR A 30 -9.83 3.70 -17.06
C THR A 30 -8.64 4.08 -17.93
N GLY A 31 -7.49 3.44 -17.77
CA GLY A 31 -6.25 3.83 -18.45
C GLY A 31 -5.71 5.22 -18.03
N LYS A 32 -6.40 5.94 -17.14
CA LYS A 32 -6.05 7.29 -16.71
C LYS A 32 -5.21 7.25 -15.43
N SER A 33 -4.24 8.15 -15.34
CA SER A 33 -3.39 8.34 -14.15
C SER A 33 -2.95 9.78 -13.96
N ASN A 34 -3.50 10.72 -14.72
CA ASN A 34 -3.09 12.13 -14.70
C ASN A 34 -3.49 12.81 -13.37
N ASP A 35 -4.48 12.24 -12.69
CA ASP A 35 -5.00 12.59 -11.38
C ASP A 35 -4.21 11.93 -10.22
N VAL A 36 -3.19 11.13 -10.51
CA VAL A 36 -2.44 10.35 -9.52
C VAL A 36 -0.98 10.81 -9.48
N SER A 37 -0.56 11.34 -8.33
CA SER A 37 0.79 11.87 -8.13
C SER A 37 1.82 10.75 -7.98
N LEU A 38 2.79 10.69 -8.91
CA LEU A 38 3.94 9.79 -8.80
C LEU A 38 4.72 10.01 -7.51
N THR A 39 4.95 11.27 -7.14
CA THR A 39 5.70 11.68 -5.95
C THR A 39 5.07 11.11 -4.68
N THR A 40 3.74 11.15 -4.58
CA THR A 40 3.01 10.57 -3.44
C THR A 40 3.27 9.07 -3.31
N TYR A 41 3.20 8.33 -4.41
CA TYR A 41 3.43 6.88 -4.40
C TYR A 41 4.88 6.49 -4.08
N VAL A 42 5.86 7.32 -4.46
CA VAL A 42 7.27 7.15 -4.07
C VAL A 42 7.44 7.33 -2.56
N PHE A 43 6.92 8.42 -1.99
CA PHE A 43 7.03 8.66 -0.56
C PHE A 43 6.27 7.63 0.26
N LEU A 44 5.08 7.20 -0.19
CA LEU A 44 4.35 6.11 0.43
C LEU A 44 5.17 4.81 0.42
N PHE A 45 5.84 4.49 -0.69
CA PHE A 45 6.67 3.30 -0.77
C PHE A 45 7.81 3.32 0.25
N ILE A 46 8.52 4.45 0.35
CA ILE A 46 9.62 4.64 1.32
C ILE A 46 9.10 4.53 2.74
N MET A 47 8.01 5.24 3.06
CA MET A 47 7.39 5.25 4.38
C MET A 47 6.97 3.84 4.80
N MET A 48 6.24 3.12 3.94
CA MET A 48 5.74 1.77 4.24
C MET A 48 6.87 0.76 4.39
N THR A 49 7.96 0.92 3.64
CA THR A 49 9.18 0.12 3.83
C THR A 49 9.78 0.37 5.22
N GLY A 50 9.87 1.63 5.65
CA GLY A 50 10.32 1.98 7.00
C GLY A 50 9.43 1.40 8.09
N TYR A 51 8.10 1.48 7.92
CA TYR A 51 7.15 0.88 8.85
C TYR A 51 7.19 -0.64 8.87
N LEU A 52 7.49 -1.29 7.74
CA LEU A 52 7.67 -2.75 7.69
C LEU A 52 8.88 -3.17 8.53
N ILE A 53 10.01 -2.48 8.38
CA ILE A 53 11.22 -2.73 9.19
C ILE A 53 10.89 -2.55 10.68
N HIS A 54 10.20 -1.47 11.04
CA HIS A 54 9.78 -1.23 12.41
C HIS A 54 8.83 -2.33 12.94
N ALA A 55 7.86 -2.77 12.13
CA ALA A 55 6.90 -3.82 12.50
C ALA A 55 7.59 -5.18 12.73
N ILE A 56 8.62 -5.50 11.94
CA ILE A 56 9.48 -6.68 12.13
C ILE A 56 10.25 -6.55 13.45
N TYR A 57 10.84 -5.39 13.73
CA TYR A 57 11.59 -5.14 14.96
C TYR A 57 10.74 -5.37 16.23
N ILE A 58 9.49 -4.90 16.23
CA ILE A 58 8.56 -5.11 17.37
C ILE A 58 7.83 -6.47 17.33
N SER A 59 8.15 -7.35 16.37
CA SER A 59 7.53 -8.68 16.19
C SER A 59 5.99 -8.65 16.13
N ALA A 60 5.42 -7.65 15.46
CA ALA A 60 3.96 -7.46 15.41
C ALA A 60 3.36 -7.98 14.08
N PRO A 61 2.87 -9.24 14.02
CA PRO A 61 2.56 -9.93 12.76
C PRO A 61 1.47 -9.25 11.92
N VAL A 62 0.48 -8.65 12.57
CA VAL A 62 -0.61 -7.93 11.89
C VAL A 62 -0.10 -6.69 11.17
N PHE A 63 0.81 -5.94 11.80
CA PHE A 63 1.43 -4.77 11.19
C PHE A 63 2.34 -5.17 10.03
N ILE A 64 3.10 -6.27 10.18
CA ILE A 64 3.92 -6.83 9.10
C ILE A 64 3.05 -7.18 7.89
N ALA A 65 1.97 -7.94 8.10
CA ALA A 65 1.03 -8.31 7.04
C ALA A 65 0.43 -7.07 6.36
N SER A 66 0.02 -6.07 7.15
CA SER A 66 -0.54 -4.81 6.65
C SER A 66 0.44 -4.05 5.75
N GLN A 67 1.70 -3.93 6.17
CA GLN A 67 2.73 -3.21 5.41
C GLN A 67 3.12 -3.98 4.15
N ILE A 68 3.23 -5.31 4.19
CA ILE A 68 3.50 -6.14 3.00
C ILE A 68 2.39 -5.97 1.97
N TRP A 69 1.12 -6.07 2.40
CA TRP A 69 -0.02 -5.90 1.51
C TRP A 69 -0.02 -4.51 0.88
N GLY A 70 0.15 -3.48 1.70
CA GLY A 70 0.19 -2.11 1.23
C GLY A 70 1.36 -1.83 0.27
N LEU A 71 2.55 -2.39 0.53
CA LEU A 71 3.71 -2.30 -0.38
C LEU A 71 3.44 -2.97 -1.72
N ALA A 72 2.76 -4.12 -1.74
CA ALA A 72 2.41 -4.80 -2.99
C ALA A 72 1.51 -3.94 -3.89
N PHE A 73 0.45 -3.35 -3.33
CA PHE A 73 -0.47 -2.48 -4.09
C PHE A 73 0.16 -1.16 -4.47
N ASN A 74 0.79 -0.47 -3.50
CA ASN A 74 1.47 0.79 -3.75
C ASN A 74 2.60 0.62 -4.78
N GLY A 75 3.38 -0.46 -4.69
CA GLY A 75 4.40 -0.81 -5.66
C GLY A 75 3.84 -1.07 -7.05
N THR A 76 2.73 -1.81 -7.16
CA THR A 76 2.07 -2.05 -8.45
C THR A 76 1.60 -0.74 -9.10
N ILE A 77 0.96 0.14 -8.32
CA ILE A 77 0.53 1.45 -8.80
C ILE A 77 1.74 2.30 -9.21
N LEU A 78 2.78 2.32 -8.40
CA LEU A 78 4.01 3.05 -8.68
C LEU A 78 4.65 2.59 -10.01
N ILE A 79 4.72 1.27 -10.26
CA ILE A 79 5.21 0.71 -11.52
C ILE A 79 4.38 1.21 -12.71
N ILE A 80 3.04 1.22 -12.58
CA ILE A 80 2.14 1.73 -13.63
C ILE A 80 2.43 3.23 -13.90
N LEU A 81 2.58 4.03 -12.84
CA LEU A 81 2.85 5.47 -12.97
C LEU A 81 4.20 5.74 -13.63
N VAL A 82 5.26 5.05 -13.22
CA VAL A 82 6.59 5.19 -13.82
C VAL A 82 6.56 4.80 -15.29
N ARG A 83 5.96 3.65 -15.64
CA ARG A 83 5.84 3.21 -17.04
C ARG A 83 5.07 4.21 -17.91
N ARG A 84 4.01 4.82 -17.38
CA ARG A 84 3.24 5.83 -18.12
C ARG A 84 4.00 7.14 -18.26
N LYS A 85 4.69 7.60 -17.21
CA LYS A 85 5.53 8.80 -17.26
C LYS A 85 6.63 8.67 -18.30
N LEU A 86 7.27 7.51 -18.41
CA LEU A 86 8.30 7.26 -19.42
C LEU A 86 7.76 7.16 -20.86
N LYS A 87 6.48 6.79 -21.04
CA LYS A 87 5.87 6.62 -22.37
C LYS A 87 5.25 7.91 -22.92
N TYR A 88 4.78 8.80 -22.05
CA TYR A 88 3.97 9.97 -22.43
C TYR A 88 4.48 11.32 -21.90
N GLY A 89 5.49 11.30 -21.01
CA GLY A 89 6.20 12.50 -20.57
C GLY A 89 7.45 12.73 -21.38
#